data_AF-B0Z407-F1
#
_entry.id   AF-B0Z407-F1
#
_cell.length_a   1.000
_cell.length_b   1.000
_cell.length_c   1.000
_cell.angle_alpha   90.00
_cell.angle_beta   90.00
_cell.angle_gamma   90.00
#
_symmetry.space_group_name_H-M   'P 1'
#
loop_
_entity.id
_entity.type
_entity.pdbx_description
1 polymer ?
#
loop_
_entity_poly.entity_id
_entity_poly.type
_entity_poly.pdbx_seq_one_letter_code
_entity_poly.pdbx_strand_id
1 'polypeptide(L)'
;IKVMGGNPTPLDYGELYTALQQGVVDMAENSVMALTTMRHGEVAKSFGLDEHTMVPDVVLMSNAAFYKLSQENQAVILKAAKESMSYMIDLWSEEEKQEFAKLDKMGVIVYQVDKAPFIEIVQPMYANFAKDNPALAPMLADIQAAK
;
A
#
# COMPACT_ATOMS: atom_id res chain seq x y z
N ILE A 1 1.14 13.19 -2.69
CA ILE A 1 0.43 13.91 -3.79
C ILE A 1 0.71 15.42 -3.82
N LYS A 2 0.28 16.24 -2.84
CA LYS A 2 0.50 17.72 -2.87
C LYS A 2 1.96 18.14 -3.07
N VAL A 3 2.86 17.51 -2.34
CA VAL A 3 4.31 17.77 -2.44
C VAL A 3 4.86 17.38 -3.80
N MET A 4 4.25 16.39 -4.47
CA MET A 4 4.58 15.95 -5.82
C MET A 4 3.87 16.79 -6.91
N GLY A 5 3.20 17.89 -6.54
CA GLY A 5 2.55 18.83 -7.46
C GLY A 5 1.14 18.45 -7.90
N GLY A 6 0.58 17.35 -7.39
CA GLY A 6 -0.80 16.91 -7.70
C GLY A 6 -1.86 17.53 -6.79
N ASN A 7 -3.12 17.44 -7.23
CA ASN A 7 -4.29 17.86 -6.45
C ASN A 7 -5.01 16.62 -5.89
N PRO A 8 -4.83 16.26 -4.61
CA PRO A 8 -5.48 15.07 -4.06
C PRO A 8 -6.97 15.30 -3.84
N THR A 9 -7.78 14.33 -4.27
CA THR A 9 -9.22 14.26 -4.01
C THR A 9 -9.50 13.00 -3.20
N PRO A 10 -9.88 13.10 -1.91
CA PRO A 10 -10.25 11.94 -1.12
C PRO A 10 -11.54 11.31 -1.68
N LEU A 11 -11.52 10.00 -1.94
CA LEU A 11 -12.66 9.22 -2.42
C LEU A 11 -12.75 7.90 -1.67
N ASP A 12 -13.97 7.36 -1.56
CA ASP A 12 -14.14 5.98 -1.12
C ASP A 12 -13.60 5.02 -2.19
N TYR A 13 -12.93 3.95 -1.76
CA TYR A 13 -12.33 3.00 -2.68
C TYR A 13 -13.36 2.31 -3.60
N GLY A 14 -14.58 2.08 -3.10
CA GLY A 14 -15.67 1.50 -3.89
C GLY A 14 -16.20 2.41 -5.00
N GLU A 15 -15.97 3.72 -4.90
CA GLU A 15 -16.40 4.71 -5.89
C GLU A 15 -15.32 5.01 -6.95
N LEU A 16 -14.08 4.57 -6.70
CA LEU A 16 -12.90 4.97 -7.46
C LEU A 16 -12.96 4.57 -8.94
N TYR A 17 -13.45 3.35 -9.25
CA TYR A 17 -13.63 2.92 -10.64
C TYR A 17 -14.49 3.91 -11.42
N THR A 18 -15.65 4.27 -10.87
CA THR A 18 -16.60 5.17 -11.52
C THR A 18 -16.03 6.58 -11.61
N ALA A 19 -15.32 7.04 -10.58
CA ALA A 19 -14.67 8.34 -10.57
C ALA A 19 -13.59 8.45 -11.67
N LEU A 20 -12.78 7.40 -11.87
CA LEU A 20 -11.82 7.31 -12.98
C LEU A 20 -12.53 7.27 -14.33
N GLN A 21 -13.57 6.45 -14.46
CA GLN A 21 -14.34 6.31 -15.69
C GLN A 21 -14.99 7.61 -16.14
N GLN A 22 -15.52 8.39 -15.19
CA GLN A 22 -16.20 9.66 -15.44
C GLN A 22 -15.24 10.85 -15.55
N GLY A 23 -13.94 10.65 -15.28
CA GLY A 23 -12.96 11.74 -15.27
C GLY A 23 -13.12 12.70 -14.09
N VAL A 24 -13.72 12.25 -12.98
CA VAL A 24 -13.75 13.03 -11.72
C VAL A 24 -12.34 13.13 -11.12
N VAL A 25 -11.54 12.08 -11.29
CA VAL A 25 -10.10 12.05 -11.02
C VAL A 25 -9.38 11.48 -12.23
N ASP A 26 -8.20 12.03 -12.52
CA ASP A 26 -7.39 11.61 -13.68
C ASP A 26 -6.61 10.33 -13.40
N MET A 27 -6.21 10.14 -12.14
CA MET A 27 -5.31 9.08 -11.68
C MET A 27 -5.63 8.69 -10.24
N ALA A 28 -5.18 7.50 -9.85
CA ALA A 28 -5.20 7.01 -8.49
C ALA A 28 -3.91 6.25 -8.18
N GLU A 29 -3.66 5.97 -6.91
CA GLU A 29 -2.55 5.14 -6.46
C GLU A 29 -3.07 3.86 -5.79
N ASN A 30 -2.42 2.74 -6.10
CA ASN A 30 -2.55 1.47 -5.41
C ASN A 30 -1.50 0.48 -5.97
N SER A 31 -1.47 -0.72 -5.39
CA SER A 31 -0.77 -1.87 -5.96
C SER A 31 -1.36 -2.34 -7.30
N VAL A 32 -0.63 -3.18 -8.04
CA VAL A 32 -1.07 -3.74 -9.32
C VAL A 32 -2.39 -4.53 -9.22
N MET A 33 -2.70 -5.06 -8.03
CA MET A 33 -3.95 -5.79 -7.75
C MET A 33 -5.18 -4.92 -8.00
N ALA A 34 -5.13 -3.60 -7.77
CA ALA A 34 -6.26 -2.72 -8.05
C ALA A 34 -6.59 -2.64 -9.55
N LEU A 35 -5.58 -2.72 -10.41
CA LEU A 35 -5.80 -2.69 -11.86
C LEU A 35 -6.55 -3.93 -12.33
N THR A 36 -6.28 -5.09 -11.74
CA THR A 36 -6.83 -6.37 -12.17
C THR A 36 -8.08 -6.75 -11.38
N THR A 37 -7.95 -6.98 -10.07
CA THR A 37 -9.02 -7.47 -9.19
C THR A 37 -10.16 -6.47 -9.02
N MET A 38 -9.83 -5.18 -8.91
CA MET A 38 -10.79 -4.08 -8.85
C MET A 38 -11.08 -3.45 -10.21
N ARG A 39 -10.49 -4.04 -11.27
CA ARG A 39 -10.76 -3.68 -12.67
C ARG A 39 -10.41 -2.24 -13.03
N HIS A 40 -9.63 -1.52 -12.21
CA HIS A 40 -9.23 -0.15 -12.55
C HIS A 40 -8.44 -0.08 -13.87
N GLY A 41 -7.77 -1.17 -14.27
CA GLY A 41 -7.08 -1.26 -15.56
C GLY A 41 -8.02 -1.21 -16.77
N GLU A 42 -9.34 -1.34 -16.61
CA GLU A 42 -10.31 -1.11 -17.69
C GLU A 42 -10.40 0.38 -18.05
N VAL A 43 -10.22 1.27 -17.06
CA VAL A 43 -10.42 2.72 -17.18
C VAL A 43 -9.14 3.54 -16.99
N ALA A 44 -8.07 2.94 -16.47
CA ALA A 44 -6.73 3.52 -16.34
C ALA A 44 -5.71 2.70 -17.14
N LYS A 45 -5.13 3.29 -18.20
CA LYS A 45 -4.25 2.59 -19.16
C LYS A 45 -2.76 2.87 -19.00
N SER A 46 -2.39 3.67 -18.00
CA SER A 46 -1.00 3.97 -17.66
C SER A 46 -0.76 3.66 -16.20
N PHE A 47 0.30 2.91 -15.90
CA PHE A 47 0.70 2.57 -14.54
C PHE A 47 2.18 2.89 -14.34
N GLY A 48 2.48 3.87 -13.49
CA GLY A 48 3.85 4.20 -13.11
C GLY A 48 4.26 3.41 -11.88
N LEU A 49 5.30 2.57 -11.99
CA LEU A 49 5.85 1.84 -10.86
C LEU A 49 6.84 2.74 -10.09
N ASP A 50 6.30 3.67 -9.31
CA ASP A 50 7.08 4.59 -8.48
C ASP A 50 7.33 4.07 -7.06
N GLU A 51 6.49 3.14 -6.58
CA GLU A 51 6.55 2.51 -5.25
C GLU A 51 6.62 3.55 -4.13
N HIS A 52 5.86 4.64 -4.27
CA HIS A 52 5.94 5.79 -3.36
C HIS A 52 5.33 5.53 -1.96
N THR A 53 4.60 4.42 -1.78
CA THR A 53 4.06 3.96 -0.50
C THR A 53 4.26 2.44 -0.35
N MET A 54 4.57 2.03 0.88
CA MET A 54 4.58 0.63 1.30
C MET A 54 3.89 0.56 2.67
N VAL A 55 2.57 0.40 2.65
CA VAL A 55 1.75 0.37 3.86
C VAL A 55 1.58 -1.09 4.29
N PRO A 56 2.02 -1.48 5.51
CA PRO A 56 1.89 -2.85 5.96
C PRO A 56 0.44 -3.16 6.36
N ASP A 57 0.01 -4.39 6.08
CA ASP A 57 -1.20 -4.95 6.66
C ASP A 57 -0.93 -5.49 8.08
N VAL A 58 -1.93 -5.35 8.95
CA VAL A 58 -1.85 -5.80 10.34
C VAL A 58 -2.97 -6.78 10.66
N VAL A 59 -2.60 -7.97 11.14
CA VAL A 59 -3.56 -8.93 11.69
C VAL A 59 -3.88 -8.52 13.12
N LEU A 60 -5.14 -8.16 13.38
CA LEU A 60 -5.59 -7.71 14.68
C LEU A 60 -6.66 -8.66 15.25
N MET A 61 -6.64 -8.82 16.57
CA MET A 61 -7.68 -9.51 17.32
C MET A 61 -8.12 -8.66 18.49
N SER A 62 -9.42 -8.67 18.80
CA SER A 62 -9.94 -8.00 20.00
C SER A 62 -9.32 -8.59 21.25
N ASN A 63 -8.74 -7.74 22.11
CA ASN A 63 -8.23 -8.15 23.43
C ASN A 63 -9.31 -8.86 24.26
N ALA A 64 -10.55 -8.38 24.23
CA ALA A 64 -11.65 -8.98 24.98
C ALA A 64 -12.02 -10.38 24.46
N ALA A 65 -11.86 -10.63 23.17
CA ALA A 65 -12.03 -11.97 22.60
C ALA A 65 -10.84 -12.87 22.93
N PHE A 66 -9.62 -12.35 22.78
CA PHE A 66 -8.38 -13.09 23.01
C PHE A 66 -8.26 -13.57 24.48
N TYR A 67 -8.54 -12.70 25.45
CA TYR A 67 -8.47 -13.04 26.87
C TYR A 67 -9.58 -13.97 27.37
N LYS A 68 -10.62 -14.22 26.57
CA LYS A 68 -11.62 -15.27 26.86
C LYS A 68 -11.12 -16.67 26.49
N LEU A 69 -10.05 -16.77 25.69
CA LEU A 69 -9.45 -18.04 25.31
C LEU A 69 -8.57 -18.58 26.45
N SER A 70 -8.45 -19.91 26.53
CA SER A 70 -7.44 -20.56 27.37
C SER A 70 -6.02 -20.15 26.93
N GLN A 71 -5.04 -20.27 27.83
CA GLN A 71 -3.64 -19.97 27.50
C GLN A 71 -3.12 -20.81 26.32
N GLU A 72 -3.56 -22.07 26.22
CA GLU A 72 -3.25 -22.94 25.10
C GLU A 72 -3.80 -22.37 23.77
N ASN A 73 -5.06 -21.97 23.73
CA ASN A 73 -5.67 -21.40 22.52
C ASN A 73 -5.07 -20.04 22.18
N GLN A 74 -4.71 -19.22 23.18
CA GLN A 74 -3.98 -17.97 22.96
C GLN A 74 -2.65 -18.24 22.23
N ALA A 75 -1.88 -19.24 22.70
CA ALA A 75 -0.62 -19.62 22.07
C ALA A 75 -0.81 -20.13 20.63
N VAL A 76 -1.85 -20.93 20.37
CA VAL A 76 -2.20 -21.41 19.03
C VAL A 76 -2.53 -20.24 18.09
N ILE A 77 -3.36 -19.29 18.52
CA ILE A 77 -3.73 -18.12 17.71
C ILE A 77 -2.51 -17.25 17.41
N LEU A 78 -1.65 -16.98 18.39
CA LEU A 78 -0.42 -16.21 18.19
C LEU A 78 0.53 -16.90 17.20
N LYS A 79 0.67 -18.23 17.30
CA LYS A 79 1.46 -19.02 16.37
C LYS A 79 0.89 -18.93 14.95
N ALA A 80 -0.42 -19.17 14.80
CA ALA A 80 -1.10 -19.11 13.51
C ALA A 80 -0.98 -17.72 12.86
N ALA A 81 -1.11 -16.63 13.64
CA ALA A 81 -0.94 -15.27 13.13
C ALA A 81 0.50 -15.03 12.63
N LYS A 82 1.52 -15.54 13.32
CA LYS A 82 2.92 -15.42 12.88
C LYS A 82 3.20 -16.21 11.60
N GLU A 83 2.67 -17.43 11.52
CA GLU A 83 2.79 -18.29 10.35
C GLU A 83 2.05 -17.69 9.15
N SER A 84 0.85 -17.13 9.36
CA SER A 84 0.08 -16.51 8.28
C SER A 84 0.76 -15.26 7.71
N MET A 85 1.40 -14.44 8.55
CA MET A 85 2.15 -13.28 8.07
C MET A 85 3.33 -13.69 7.17
N SER A 86 4.09 -14.72 7.59
CA SER A 86 5.22 -15.20 6.79
C SER A 86 4.75 -15.80 5.46
N TYR A 87 3.69 -16.59 5.49
CA TYR A 87 3.09 -17.18 4.30
C TYR A 87 2.52 -16.11 3.33
N MET A 88 1.91 -15.05 3.87
CA MET A 88 1.33 -13.97 3.07
C MET A 88 2.38 -13.24 2.24
N ILE A 89 3.59 -13.00 2.77
CA ILE A 89 4.68 -12.31 2.05
C ILE A 89 5.07 -13.07 0.78
N ASP A 90 5.24 -14.38 0.89
CA ASP A 90 5.60 -15.24 -0.25
C ASP A 90 4.46 -15.30 -1.26
N LEU A 91 3.21 -15.45 -0.77
CA LEU A 91 2.03 -15.49 -1.62
C LEU A 91 1.85 -14.16 -2.38
N TRP A 92 1.97 -13.03 -1.70
CA TRP A 92 1.84 -11.71 -2.30
C TRP A 92 2.86 -11.47 -3.41
N SER A 93 4.12 -11.85 -3.17
CA SER A 93 5.20 -11.73 -4.16
C SER A 93 4.95 -12.58 -5.42
N GLU A 94 4.27 -13.71 -5.28
CA GLU A 94 3.89 -14.56 -6.41
C GLU A 94 2.66 -14.01 -7.14
N GLU A 95 1.62 -13.61 -6.41
CA GLU A 95 0.41 -13.00 -6.97
C GLU A 95 0.74 -11.72 -7.75
N GLU A 96 1.59 -10.85 -7.21
CA GLU A 96 1.99 -9.61 -7.87
C GLU A 96 2.58 -9.87 -9.27
N LYS A 97 3.45 -10.87 -9.42
CA LYS A 97 4.01 -11.26 -10.74
C LYS A 97 2.91 -11.71 -11.70
N GLN A 98 1.95 -12.48 -11.19
CA GLN A 98 0.83 -12.97 -11.99
C GLN A 98 -0.09 -11.83 -12.42
N GLU A 99 -0.36 -10.86 -11.55
CA GLU A 99 -1.17 -9.69 -11.86
C GLU A 99 -0.49 -8.77 -12.87
N PHE A 100 0.82 -8.53 -12.75
CA PHE A 100 1.58 -7.80 -13.77
C PHE A 100 1.49 -8.45 -15.15
N ALA A 101 1.53 -9.79 -15.22
CA ALA A 101 1.41 -10.52 -16.49
C ALA A 101 0.02 -10.37 -17.15
N LYS A 102 -1.01 -9.97 -16.40
CA LYS A 102 -2.35 -9.71 -16.95
C LYS A 102 -2.48 -8.33 -17.60
N LEU A 103 -1.65 -7.36 -17.19
CA LEU A 103 -1.78 -5.96 -17.60
C LEU A 103 -1.66 -5.75 -19.13
N ASP A 104 -0.78 -6.49 -19.80
CA ASP A 104 -0.61 -6.41 -21.26
C ASP A 104 -1.92 -6.74 -22.00
N LYS A 105 -2.61 -7.80 -21.57
CA LYS A 105 -3.93 -8.19 -22.13
C LYS A 105 -5.02 -7.17 -21.85
N MET A 106 -4.86 -6.37 -20.80
CA MET A 106 -5.77 -5.27 -20.45
C MET A 106 -5.44 -3.97 -21.19
N GLY A 107 -4.35 -3.94 -21.96
CA GLY A 107 -3.85 -2.75 -22.65
C GLY A 107 -3.30 -1.68 -21.70
N VAL A 108 -2.84 -2.08 -20.51
CA VAL A 108 -2.21 -1.17 -19.54
C VAL A 108 -0.71 -1.12 -19.82
N ILE A 109 -0.18 0.08 -20.00
CA ILE A 109 1.26 0.31 -20.19
C ILE A 109 1.90 0.54 -18.82
N VAL A 110 2.89 -0.29 -18.48
CA VAL A 110 3.67 -0.17 -17.26
C VAL A 110 4.93 0.64 -17.53
N TYR A 111 5.11 1.72 -16.78
CA TYR A 111 6.28 2.60 -16.83
C TYR A 111 7.16 2.33 -15.63
N GLN A 112 8.43 2.02 -15.88
CA GLN A 112 9.45 2.05 -14.84
C GLN A 112 9.80 3.51 -14.53
N VAL A 113 9.77 3.88 -13.26
CA VAL A 113 9.95 5.27 -12.82
C VAL A 113 11.31 5.43 -12.16
N ASP A 114 12.04 6.49 -12.52
CA ASP A 114 13.18 6.94 -11.71
C ASP A 114 12.65 7.50 -10.39
N LYS A 115 12.89 6.79 -9.29
CA LYS A 115 12.37 7.13 -7.96
C LYS A 115 13.14 8.27 -7.30
N ALA A 116 14.35 8.61 -7.75
CA ALA A 116 15.20 9.57 -7.06
C ALA A 116 14.53 10.97 -6.90
N PRO A 117 13.89 11.56 -7.93
CA PRO A 117 13.19 12.83 -7.78
C PRO A 117 12.00 12.77 -6.81
N PHE A 118 11.31 11.63 -6.75
CA PHE A 118 10.19 11.41 -5.83
C PHE A 118 10.69 11.33 -4.38
N ILE A 119 11.80 10.63 -4.15
CA ILE A 119 12.43 10.54 -2.82
C ILE A 119 12.90 11.92 -2.36
N GLU A 120 13.50 12.71 -3.24
CA GLU A 120 14.01 14.05 -2.92
C GLU A 120 12.86 15.00 -2.55
N ILE A 121 11.79 15.05 -3.35
CA ILE A 121 10.71 16.02 -3.15
C ILE A 121 9.95 15.77 -1.85
N VAL A 122 9.87 14.52 -1.36
CA VAL A 122 9.17 14.18 -0.11
C VAL A 122 10.02 14.36 1.15
N GLN A 123 11.34 14.62 1.05
CA GLN A 123 12.20 14.79 2.23
C GLN A 123 11.65 15.78 3.27
N PRO A 124 11.09 16.95 2.90
CA PRO A 124 10.51 17.87 3.87
C PRO A 124 9.34 17.28 4.67
N MET A 125 8.63 16.28 4.14
CA MET A 125 7.54 15.61 4.85
C MET A 125 8.05 14.88 6.10
N TYR A 126 9.20 14.19 6.00
CA TYR A 126 9.81 13.50 7.14
C TYR A 126 10.27 14.48 8.22
N ALA A 127 10.89 15.59 7.82
CA ALA A 127 11.34 16.64 8.75
C ALA A 127 10.15 17.28 9.49
N ASN A 128 9.09 17.63 8.75
CA ASN A 128 7.86 18.17 9.34
C ASN A 128 7.19 17.13 10.26
N PHE A 129 7.10 15.87 9.84
CA PHE A 129 6.56 14.79 10.67
C PHE A 129 7.30 14.67 12.01
N ALA A 130 8.63 14.62 12.00
CA ALA A 130 9.43 14.52 13.22
C ALA A 130 9.26 15.74 14.13
N LYS A 131 9.16 16.93 13.55
CA LYS A 131 8.93 18.18 14.29
C LYS A 131 7.54 18.21 14.94
N ASP A 132 6.51 17.82 14.20
CA ASP A 132 5.12 17.86 14.66
C ASP A 132 4.81 16.68 15.61
N ASN A 133 5.58 15.59 15.52
CA ASN A 133 5.39 14.36 16.28
C ASN A 133 6.69 13.94 16.99
N PRO A 134 7.20 14.72 17.96
CA PRO A 134 8.51 14.48 18.58
C PRO A 134 8.60 13.11 19.27
N ALA A 135 7.47 12.57 19.77
CA ALA A 135 7.42 11.24 20.37
C ALA A 135 7.61 10.09 19.35
N LEU A 136 7.31 10.33 18.07
CA LEU A 136 7.43 9.35 16.99
C LEU A 136 8.72 9.53 16.16
N ALA A 137 9.45 10.63 16.36
CA ALA A 137 10.71 10.89 15.65
C ALA A 137 11.75 9.76 15.81
N PRO A 138 11.91 9.11 16.98
CA PRO A 138 12.82 7.97 17.10
C PRO A 138 12.40 6.79 16.20
N MET A 139 11.11 6.47 16.16
CA MET A 139 10.57 5.39 15.32
C MET A 139 10.79 5.68 13.83
N LEU A 140 10.62 6.94 13.40
CA LEU A 140 10.94 7.33 12.02
C LEU A 140 12.41 7.08 11.69
N ALA A 141 13.33 7.43 12.59
CA ALA A 141 14.76 7.20 12.40
C ALA A 141 15.09 5.70 12.34
N ASP A 142 14.47 4.88 13.19
CA ASP A 142 14.63 3.42 13.19
C ASP A 142 14.17 2.81 11.86
N ILE A 143 13.02 3.25 11.34
CA ILE A 143 12.49 2.79 10.04
C ILE A 143 13.43 3.18 8.90
N GLN A 144 13.97 4.41 8.89
CA GLN A 144 14.89 4.86 7.84
C GLN A 144 16.26 4.16 7.89
N ALA A 145 16.67 3.68 9.07
CA ALA A 145 17.91 2.94 9.25
C ALA A 145 17.76 1.44 8.94
N ALA A 146 16.54 0.90 8.99
CA ALA A 146 16.24 -0.46 8.59
C ALA A 146 16.50 -0.64 7.08
N LYS A 147 17.26 -1.67 6.73
CA LYS A 147 17.57 -2.06 5.36
C LYS A 147 16.85 -3.35 4.99
#